data_AF-A0A660Y6T3-F1
#
_entry.id   AF-A0A660Y6T3-F1
#
_cell.length_a   1.000
_cell.length_b   1.000
_cell.length_c   1.000
_cell.angle_alpha   90.00
_cell.angle_beta   90.00
_cell.angle_gamma   90.00
#
_symmetry.space_group_name_H-M   'P 1'
#
loop_
_entity.id
_entity.type
_entity.pdbx_description
1 polymer ?
#
loop_
_entity_poly.entity_id
_entity_poly.type
_entity_poly.pdbx_seq_one_letter_code
_entity_poly.pdbx_strand_id
1 'polypeptide(L)' 'NLRGATVESFGDHRIAMAFAVAGLVAEGETVIEGAEWADISFPGFFRTLEDLSRR' A
#
# COMPACT_ATOMS: atom_id res chain seq x y z
N ASN A 1 16.92 -4.99 -3.74
CA ASN A 1 16.02 -4.67 -2.62
C ASN A 1 15.20 -3.45 -2.97
N LEU A 2 13.93 -3.45 -2.58
CA LEU A 2 13.08 -2.27 -2.65
C LEU A 2 13.52 -1.29 -1.55
N ARG A 3 13.43 0.00 -1.83
CA ARG A 3 13.69 1.07 -0.86
C ARG A 3 12.39 1.83 -0.61
N GLY A 4 12.17 2.21 0.64
CA GLY A 4 11.08 3.07 1.02
C GLY A 4 11.15 4.42 0.31
N ALA A 5 9.99 4.93 -0.08
CA ALA A 5 9.83 6.22 -0.75
C ALA A 5 8.40 6.75 -0.55
N THR A 6 8.22 8.04 -0.76
CA THR A 6 6.89 8.63 -0.98
C THR A 6 6.49 8.42 -2.44
N VAL A 7 5.31 7.84 -2.66
CA VAL A 7 4.77 7.53 -3.99
C VAL A 7 3.32 7.98 -4.09
N GLU A 8 2.90 8.45 -5.26
CA GLU A 8 1.51 8.84 -5.54
C GLU A 8 0.77 7.77 -6.34
N SER A 9 -0.46 7.46 -5.94
CA SER A 9 -1.33 6.47 -6.60
C SER A 9 -2.04 7.00 -7.86
N PHE A 10 -2.08 8.33 -8.04
CA PHE A 10 -2.76 9.02 -9.15
C PHE A 10 -4.22 8.59 -9.35
N GLY A 11 -4.91 8.24 -8.26
CA GLY A 11 -6.31 7.80 -8.33
C GLY A 11 -6.52 6.34 -8.76
N ASP A 12 -5.45 5.56 -8.97
CA ASP A 12 -5.58 4.13 -9.31
C ASP A 12 -5.47 3.28 -8.04
N HIS A 13 -6.58 2.65 -7.69
CA HIS A 13 -6.71 1.75 -6.55
C HIS A 13 -5.71 0.58 -6.58
N ARG A 14 -5.34 0.09 -7.75
CA ARG A 14 -4.36 -1.01 -7.90
C ARG A 14 -2.95 -0.52 -7.63
N ILE A 15 -2.63 0.70 -8.05
CA ILE A 15 -1.33 1.31 -7.73
C ILE A 15 -1.20 1.48 -6.21
N ALA A 16 -2.24 2.00 -5.55
CA ALA A 16 -2.28 2.11 -4.09
C ALA A 16 -2.06 0.74 -3.40
N MET A 17 -2.80 -0.29 -3.81
CA MET A 17 -2.66 -1.65 -3.25
C MET A 17 -1.29 -2.27 -3.55
N ALA A 18 -0.75 -2.09 -4.76
CA ALA A 18 0.54 -2.65 -5.16
C ALA A 18 1.69 -2.05 -4.35
N PHE A 19 1.70 -0.74 -4.15
CA PHE A 19 2.72 -0.09 -3.31
C PHE A 19 2.59 -0.48 -1.84
N ALA A 20 1.38 -0.74 -1.34
CA ALA A 20 1.19 -1.20 0.04
C ALA A 20 1.84 -2.57 0.26
N VAL A 21 1.65 -3.50 -0.68
CA VAL A 21 2.32 -4.82 -0.64
C VAL A 21 3.83 -4.67 -0.79
N ALA A 22 4.29 -3.83 -1.72
CA ALA A 22 5.72 -3.58 -1.93
C ALA A 22 6.41 -2.99 -0.68
N GLY A 23 5.70 -2.12 0.06
CA GLY A 23 6.16 -1.50 1.30
C GLY A 23 6.44 -2.50 2.43
N LEU A 24 5.77 -3.66 2.45
CA LEU A 24 6.01 -4.69 3.46
C LEU A 24 7.43 -5.27 3.43
N VAL A 25 8.13 -5.17 2.30
CA VAL A 25 9.48 -5.72 2.11
C VAL A 25 10.51 -4.65 1.73
N ALA A 26 10.12 -3.38 1.75
CA ALA A 26 11.01 -2.27 1.41
C ALA A 26 11.94 -1.92 2.59
N GLU A 27 13.19 -1.58 2.28
CA GLU A 27 14.11 -1.02 3.26
C GLU A 27 13.77 0.45 3.48
N GLY A 28 13.29 0.79 4.68
CA GLY A 28 12.87 2.15 5.04
C GLY A 28 11.36 2.36 4.94
N GLU A 29 10.92 3.60 5.12
CA GLU A 29 9.50 3.96 5.15
C GLU A 29 8.94 4.15 3.73
N THR A 30 7.82 3.52 3.43
CA THR A 30 7.03 3.77 2.22
C THR A 30 5.78 4.55 2.59
N VAL A 31 5.61 5.74 1.99
CA VAL A 31 4.41 6.58 2.15
C VAL A 31 3.64 6.58 0.84
N ILE A 32 2.35 6.25 0.87
CA ILE A 32 1.50 6.18 -0.32
C ILE A 32 0.48 7.30 -0.28
N GLU A 33 0.62 8.28 -1.17
CA GLU A 33 -0.36 9.34 -1.37
C GLU A 33 -1.54 8.80 -2.19
N GLY A 34 -2.76 9.09 -1.74
CA GLY A 34 -3.98 8.51 -2.31
C GLY A 34 -4.21 7.05 -1.92
N ALA A 35 -3.74 6.61 -0.74
CA ALA A 35 -3.99 5.26 -0.25
C ALA A 35 -5.50 4.92 -0.18
N GLU A 36 -6.36 5.91 0.06
CA GLU A 36 -7.82 5.77 0.13
C GLU A 36 -8.46 5.21 -1.16
N TRP A 37 -7.79 5.35 -2.33
CA TRP A 37 -8.30 4.78 -3.58
C TRP A 37 -8.42 3.25 -3.52
N ALA A 38 -7.62 2.57 -2.67
CA ALA A 38 -7.74 1.12 -2.47
C ALA A 38 -9.16 0.68 -2.09
N ASP A 39 -9.88 1.49 -1.29
CA ASP A 39 -11.23 1.16 -0.83
C ASP A 39 -12.27 1.14 -1.96
N ILE A 40 -12.01 1.76 -3.11
CA ILE A 40 -12.92 1.74 -4.27
C ILE A 40 -13.16 0.31 -4.78
N SER A 41 -12.10 -0.51 -4.80
CA SER A 41 -12.19 -1.90 -5.28
C SER A 41 -12.11 -2.93 -4.17
N PHE A 42 -11.46 -2.60 -3.06
CA PHE A 42 -11.32 -3.50 -1.92
C PHE A 42 -11.52 -2.74 -0.61
N PRO A 43 -12.77 -2.47 -0.22
CA PRO A 43 -13.08 -1.86 1.07
C PRO A 43 -12.42 -2.65 2.22
N GLY A 44 -11.63 -1.98 3.05
CA GLY A 44 -10.93 -2.61 4.17
C GLY A 44 -9.65 -3.35 3.77
N PHE A 45 -9.08 -3.05 2.60
CA PHE A 45 -7.82 -3.60 2.13
C PHE A 45 -6.70 -3.51 3.17
N PHE A 46 -6.48 -2.32 3.76
CA PHE A 46 -5.37 -2.12 4.71
C PHE A 46 -5.56 -2.91 6.01
N ARG A 47 -6.80 -3.07 6.51
CA ARG A 47 -7.07 -3.97 7.64
C ARG A 47 -6.71 -5.41 7.28
N THR A 48 -7.13 -5.88 6.10
CA THR A 48 -6.81 -7.24 5.64
C THR A 48 -5.29 -7.43 5.51
N LEU A 49 -4.58 -6.44 4.95
CA LEU A 49 -3.14 -6.48 4.79
C LEU A 49 -2.42 -6.52 6.15
N GLU A 50 -2.89 -5.74 7.12
CA GLU A 50 -2.41 -5.72 8.50
C GLU A 50 -2.64 -7.07 9.20
N ASP A 51 -3.82 -7.67 9.06
CA ASP A 51 -4.14 -8.98 9.64
C ASP A 51 -3.24 -10.10 9.09
N LEU A 52 -2.86 -9.99 7.81
CA LEU A 52 -1.97 -10.95 7.14
C LEU A 52 -0.50 -10.75 7.48
N SER A 53 -0.06 -9.51 7.70
CA SER A 53 1.35 -9.17 7.97
C SER A 53 1.75 -9.32 9.44
N ARG A 54 0.79 -9.43 10.35
CA ARG A 54 1.01 -9.64 11.80
C ARG A 54 1.36 -11.09 12.19
N ARG A 55 1.73 -11.96 11.24
CA ARG A 55 2.12 -13.36 11.47
C ARG A 55 3.62 -13.54 11.32
#